data_AF-A0AAV6DFZ0-F1
#
_entry.id   AF-A0AAV6DFZ0-F1
#
_cell.length_a   1.000
_cell.length_b   1.000
_cell.length_c   1.000
_cell.angle_alpha   90.00
_cell.angle_beta   90.00
_cell.angle_gamma   90.00
#
_symmetry.space_group_name_H-M   'P 1'
#
loop_
_entity.id
_entity.type
_entity.pdbx_description
1 polymer ?
#
loop_
_entity_poly.entity_id
_entity_poly.type
_entity_poly.pdbx_seq_one_letter_code
_entity_poly.pdbx_strand_id
1 'polypeptide(L)'
;MNVARLLRILLVAASLMTLGTGIAHAVPVMHVDDSVGNLGTVDVATGSATVIGNMGVVMTDIAFSPTGQLFGLSFTGFYSINPATAASTFIGNHGVPGGNALVFGTDGTLYAAGFDSTSLFTINPATGAGTSLGNVGATSGGDLAFNGGNLFLATGSSQLLRIDLANLANSTIVGSFGVSDVFGLATGDNGVLYAVAGTQVFTVDTTTGAATNPVDWANQGLGIAFGQSFFAEAGAGPKPPPTPVPEPATLLLLGTTLSGMGPAAWRRRRPGSAD
;
A
#
# COMPACT_ATOMS: atom_id res chain seq x y z
N MET A 1 -22.97 -53.67 58.20
CA MET A 1 -22.21 -52.83 59.16
C MET A 1 -21.40 -51.83 58.35
N ASN A 2 -21.70 -50.55 58.57
CA ASN A 2 -21.04 -49.29 58.18
C ASN A 2 -19.52 -49.37 57.87
N VAL A 3 -18.84 -48.51 57.11
CA VAL A 3 -19.05 -47.21 56.43
C VAL A 3 -17.69 -46.90 55.76
N ALA A 4 -17.65 -46.28 54.58
CA ALA A 4 -16.75 -45.14 54.24
C ALA A 4 -16.52 -44.98 52.73
N ARG A 5 -16.98 -43.83 52.23
CA ARG A 5 -16.71 -43.24 50.92
C ARG A 5 -15.22 -42.92 50.74
N LEU A 6 -14.72 -42.94 49.51
CA LEU A 6 -13.86 -41.83 49.05
C LEU A 6 -13.94 -41.67 47.52
N LEU A 7 -14.39 -40.48 47.11
CA LEU A 7 -14.46 -39.97 45.74
C LEU A 7 -13.06 -39.97 45.10
N ARG A 8 -12.96 -40.37 43.83
CA ARG A 8 -11.82 -40.01 42.96
C ARG A 8 -12.28 -38.95 41.98
N ILE A 9 -11.80 -37.73 42.19
CA ILE A 9 -12.01 -36.57 41.32
C ILE A 9 -11.14 -36.77 40.08
N LEU A 10 -11.76 -36.73 38.90
CA LEU A 10 -11.08 -36.70 37.61
C LEU A 10 -10.61 -35.25 37.39
N LEU A 11 -9.31 -34.97 37.47
CA LEU A 11 -8.76 -33.70 36.97
C LEU A 11 -8.68 -33.79 35.45
N VAL A 12 -9.54 -33.05 34.75
CA VAL A 12 -9.35 -32.73 33.33
C VAL A 12 -8.54 -31.44 33.28
N ALA A 13 -7.27 -31.54 32.87
CA ALA A 13 -6.45 -30.38 32.56
C ALA A 13 -6.98 -29.77 31.26
N ALA A 14 -7.70 -28.65 31.36
CA ALA A 14 -8.04 -27.83 30.21
C ALA A 14 -6.82 -26.96 29.88
N SER A 15 -6.08 -27.34 28.84
CA SER A 15 -5.03 -26.51 28.25
C SER A 15 -5.70 -25.29 27.61
N LEU A 16 -5.62 -24.14 28.27
CA LEU A 16 -6.08 -22.88 27.72
C LEU A 16 -5.09 -22.43 26.64
N MET A 17 -5.35 -22.77 25.37
CA MET A 17 -4.70 -22.12 24.24
C MET A 17 -5.16 -20.66 24.23
N THR A 18 -4.31 -19.76 24.74
CA THR A 18 -4.45 -18.34 24.48
C THR A 18 -4.15 -18.13 22.99
N LEU A 19 -5.20 -18.07 22.17
CA LEU A 19 -5.12 -17.41 20.88
C LEU A 19 -4.77 -15.96 21.18
N GLY A 20 -3.49 -15.62 21.05
CA GLY A 20 -3.09 -14.22 20.99
C GLY A 20 -3.83 -13.61 19.82
N THR A 21 -4.79 -12.73 20.10
CA THR A 21 -5.40 -11.87 19.10
C THR A 21 -4.38 -10.80 18.73
N GLY A 22 -3.27 -11.24 18.10
CA GLY A 22 -2.50 -10.35 17.27
C GLY A 22 -3.45 -9.90 16.17
N ILE A 23 -3.68 -8.60 16.07
CA ILE A 23 -4.34 -8.03 14.90
C ILE A 23 -3.44 -8.47 13.74
N ALA A 24 -3.94 -9.34 12.87
CA ALA A 24 -3.27 -9.63 11.62
C ALA A 24 -3.30 -8.33 10.82
N HIS A 25 -2.28 -7.47 10.99
CA HIS A 25 -2.07 -6.38 10.06
C HIS A 25 -1.79 -7.04 8.73
N ALA A 26 -2.61 -6.72 7.72
CA ALA A 26 -2.27 -7.04 6.36
C ALA A 26 -0.86 -6.51 6.11
N VAL A 27 0.02 -7.37 5.59
CA VAL A 27 1.38 -6.99 5.24
C VAL A 27 1.31 -5.84 4.22
N PRO A 28 2.13 -4.78 4.35
CA PRO A 28 2.11 -3.69 3.39
C PRO A 28 2.37 -4.19 1.97
N VAL A 29 1.60 -3.69 1.01
CA VAL A 29 1.80 -3.96 -0.41
C VAL A 29 2.16 -2.66 -1.08
N MET A 30 3.41 -2.57 -1.57
CA MET A 30 3.89 -1.39 -2.28
C MET A 30 3.45 -1.44 -3.75
N HIS A 31 3.24 -0.27 -4.35
CA HIS A 31 3.22 -0.12 -5.80
C HIS A 31 4.61 0.32 -6.26
N VAL A 32 5.03 -0.19 -7.42
CA VAL A 32 6.34 0.07 -8.00
C VAL A 32 6.19 0.36 -9.49
N ASP A 33 6.86 1.39 -9.96
CA ASP A 33 7.18 1.56 -11.38
C ASP A 33 8.58 1.01 -11.70
N ASP A 34 8.71 0.30 -12.82
CA ASP A 34 9.96 -0.34 -13.22
C ASP A 34 10.64 0.30 -14.43
N SER A 35 11.89 -0.12 -14.66
CA SER A 35 12.78 0.38 -15.72
C SER A 35 12.28 0.19 -17.16
N VAL A 36 11.20 -0.58 -17.35
CA VAL A 36 10.57 -0.79 -18.66
C VAL A 36 9.15 -0.20 -18.73
N GLY A 37 8.76 0.57 -17.71
CA GLY A 37 7.50 1.31 -17.65
C GLY A 37 6.31 0.48 -17.20
N ASN A 38 6.53 -0.66 -16.55
CA ASN A 38 5.44 -1.39 -15.90
C ASN A 38 5.10 -0.76 -14.55
N LEU A 39 3.82 -0.75 -14.23
CA LEU A 39 3.32 -0.61 -12.87
C LEU A 39 3.03 -2.02 -12.33
N GLY A 40 3.36 -2.26 -11.07
CA GLY A 40 2.96 -3.47 -10.36
C GLY A 40 2.91 -3.29 -8.87
N THR A 41 2.61 -4.38 -8.18
CA THR A 41 2.61 -4.44 -6.71
C THR A 41 3.60 -5.47 -6.21
N VAL A 42 4.13 -5.25 -5.01
CA VAL A 42 5.00 -6.19 -4.30
C VAL A 42 4.59 -6.29 -2.84
N ASP A 43 4.42 -7.51 -2.34
CA ASP A 43 4.27 -7.78 -0.91
C ASP A 43 5.64 -7.67 -0.22
N VAL A 44 5.78 -6.73 0.72
CA VAL A 44 7.08 -6.42 1.32
C VAL A 44 7.64 -7.51 2.24
N ALA A 45 6.83 -8.48 2.67
CA ALA A 45 7.31 -9.58 3.52
C ALA A 45 7.77 -10.78 2.70
N THR A 46 7.17 -11.01 1.54
CA THR A 46 7.38 -12.22 0.73
C THR A 46 8.12 -11.97 -0.58
N GLY A 47 8.13 -10.72 -1.06
CA GLY A 47 8.64 -10.38 -2.39
C GLY A 47 7.72 -10.84 -3.51
N SER A 48 6.48 -11.27 -3.20
CA SER A 48 5.51 -11.67 -4.21
C SER A 48 5.12 -10.47 -5.05
N ALA A 49 5.48 -10.47 -6.34
CA ALA A 49 5.19 -9.39 -7.26
C ALA A 49 4.03 -9.73 -8.20
N THR A 50 3.28 -8.70 -8.60
CA THR A 50 2.24 -8.80 -9.63
C THR A 50 2.33 -7.59 -10.55
N VAL A 51 2.48 -7.84 -11.84
CA VAL A 51 2.42 -6.79 -12.87
C VAL A 51 0.96 -6.38 -13.08
N ILE A 52 0.67 -5.08 -12.95
CA ILE A 52 -0.64 -4.50 -13.27
C ILE A 52 -0.75 -4.23 -14.76
N GLY A 53 0.28 -3.62 -15.35
CA GLY A 53 0.32 -3.29 -16.77
C GLY A 53 1.43 -2.32 -17.13
N ASN A 54 1.60 -2.06 -18.42
CA ASN A 54 2.57 -1.07 -18.90
C ASN A 54 1.92 0.31 -18.99
N MET A 55 2.60 1.33 -18.46
CA MET A 55 2.12 2.71 -18.42
C MET A 55 2.24 3.43 -19.77
N GLY A 56 2.94 2.84 -20.74
CA GLY A 56 3.24 3.46 -22.04
C GLY A 56 4.31 4.56 -21.94
N VAL A 57 4.75 4.90 -20.74
CA VAL A 57 5.81 5.84 -20.40
C VAL A 57 6.62 5.22 -19.26
N VAL A 58 7.95 5.30 -19.36
CA VAL A 58 8.82 4.96 -18.23
C VAL A 58 8.77 6.13 -17.27
N MET A 59 8.12 5.91 -16.13
CA MET A 59 8.16 6.84 -15.01
C MET A 59 9.51 6.70 -14.31
N THR A 60 9.92 7.76 -13.64
CA THR A 60 11.09 7.79 -12.78
C THR A 60 10.69 7.90 -11.32
N ASP A 61 9.40 8.13 -11.04
CA ASP A 61 8.78 7.93 -9.73
C ASP A 61 7.24 7.98 -9.80
N ILE A 62 6.57 7.46 -8.76
CA ILE A 62 5.10 7.47 -8.59
C ILE A 62 4.70 7.83 -7.15
N ALA A 63 3.53 8.47 -6.99
CA ALA A 63 3.01 8.83 -5.67
C ALA A 63 1.49 8.77 -5.59
N PHE A 64 0.95 8.15 -4.54
CA PHE A 64 -0.47 8.25 -4.21
C PHE A 64 -0.79 9.57 -3.50
N SER A 65 -1.88 10.21 -3.91
CA SER A 65 -2.44 11.36 -3.22
C SER A 65 -3.23 10.96 -1.96
N PRO A 66 -3.55 11.90 -1.06
CA PRO A 66 -4.45 11.64 0.08
C PRO A 66 -5.85 11.16 -0.31
N THR A 67 -6.24 11.35 -1.58
CA THR A 67 -7.53 10.89 -2.13
C THR A 67 -7.41 9.53 -2.83
N GLY A 68 -6.24 8.90 -2.84
CA GLY A 68 -5.99 7.61 -3.47
C GLY A 68 -5.80 7.67 -4.99
N GLN A 69 -5.53 8.85 -5.56
CA GLN A 69 -5.17 9.00 -6.97
C GLN A 69 -3.67 8.76 -7.14
N LEU A 70 -3.29 7.95 -8.13
CA LEU A 70 -1.87 7.71 -8.43
C LEU A 70 -1.39 8.73 -9.46
N PHE A 71 -0.27 9.37 -9.17
CA PHE A 71 0.46 10.22 -10.09
C PHE A 71 1.85 9.66 -10.32
N GLY A 72 2.48 10.08 -11.39
CA GLY A 72 3.88 9.78 -11.66
C GLY A 72 4.53 10.86 -12.47
N LEU A 73 5.86 10.87 -12.47
CA LEU A 73 6.66 11.73 -13.32
C LEU A 73 7.66 10.90 -14.11
N SER A 74 7.92 11.32 -15.35
CA SER A 74 9.16 10.98 -16.05
C SER A 74 10.18 12.09 -15.82
N PHE A 75 11.34 12.06 -16.49
CA PHE A 75 12.30 13.16 -16.40
C PHE A 75 11.76 14.54 -16.84
N THR A 76 10.64 14.59 -17.55
CA THR A 76 10.06 15.85 -18.06
C THR A 76 8.56 16.01 -17.85
N GLY A 77 7.80 14.91 -17.94
CA GLY A 77 6.34 14.92 -17.94
C GLY A 77 5.76 14.48 -16.60
N PHE A 78 4.62 15.06 -16.25
CA PHE A 78 3.81 14.69 -15.10
C PHE A 78 2.50 14.05 -15.57
N TYR A 79 2.09 12.98 -14.91
CA TYR A 79 1.01 12.09 -15.35
C TYR A 79 0.08 11.72 -14.20
N SER A 80 -1.19 11.50 -14.53
CA SER A 80 -2.09 10.70 -13.70
C SER A 80 -2.05 9.25 -14.20
N ILE A 81 -2.17 8.29 -13.29
CA ILE A 81 -2.06 6.86 -13.59
C ILE A 81 -3.28 6.16 -12.99
N ASN A 82 -3.93 5.28 -13.76
CA ASN A 82 -4.94 4.39 -13.23
C ASN A 82 -4.25 3.20 -12.53
N PRO A 83 -4.32 3.07 -11.19
CA PRO A 83 -3.59 2.03 -10.47
C PRO A 83 -4.13 0.61 -10.72
N ALA A 84 -5.31 0.47 -11.34
CA ALA A 84 -5.89 -0.84 -11.68
C ALA A 84 -5.51 -1.32 -13.09
N THR A 85 -5.11 -0.41 -13.99
CA THR A 85 -4.86 -0.75 -15.41
C THR A 85 -3.53 -0.24 -15.94
N ALA A 86 -2.76 0.51 -15.15
CA ALA A 86 -1.57 1.26 -15.53
C ALA A 86 -1.80 2.35 -16.59
N ALA A 87 -3.04 2.61 -17.02
CA ALA A 87 -3.32 3.61 -18.04
C ALA A 87 -2.90 5.02 -17.56
N SER A 88 -1.98 5.65 -18.29
CA SER A 88 -1.41 6.96 -17.95
C SER A 88 -1.98 8.07 -18.81
N THR A 89 -2.26 9.23 -18.21
CA THR A 89 -2.69 10.45 -18.89
C THR A 89 -1.75 11.59 -18.55
N PHE A 90 -1.15 12.20 -19.58
CA PHE A 90 -0.28 13.36 -19.43
C PHE A 90 -1.04 14.58 -18.92
N ILE A 91 -0.46 15.27 -17.95
CA ILE A 91 -1.02 16.47 -17.32
C ILE A 91 -0.25 17.70 -17.78
N GLY A 92 1.08 17.67 -17.73
CA GLY A 92 1.92 18.82 -18.07
C GLY A 92 3.40 18.56 -17.83
N ASN A 93 4.25 19.50 -18.23
CA ASN A 93 5.69 19.43 -17.98
C ASN A 93 6.01 20.04 -16.60
N HIS A 94 6.77 19.32 -15.77
CA HIS A 94 7.04 19.74 -14.38
C HIS A 94 8.24 20.67 -14.21
N GLY A 95 9.22 20.62 -15.11
CA GLY A 95 10.37 21.53 -15.06
C GLY A 95 11.31 21.32 -13.86
N VAL A 96 11.20 20.18 -13.15
CA VAL A 96 12.16 19.77 -12.12
C VAL A 96 13.39 19.20 -12.83
N PRO A 97 14.59 19.79 -12.67
CA PRO A 97 15.79 19.29 -13.33
C PRO A 97 16.14 17.87 -12.89
N GLY A 98 16.12 16.92 -13.83
CA GLY A 98 16.37 15.51 -13.54
C GLY A 98 15.36 14.91 -12.57
N GLY A 99 14.07 15.30 -12.66
CA GLY A 99 13.03 14.84 -11.74
C GLY A 99 12.99 13.32 -11.61
N ASN A 100 13.14 12.83 -10.38
CA ASN A 100 13.18 11.41 -10.02
C ASN A 100 12.91 11.25 -8.52
N ALA A 101 11.92 11.96 -7.98
CA ALA A 101 11.46 11.80 -6.61
C ALA A 101 10.12 12.52 -6.46
N LEU A 102 9.16 11.92 -5.80
CA LEU A 102 7.78 12.39 -5.75
C LEU A 102 7.07 11.88 -4.51
N VAL A 103 6.49 12.77 -3.70
CA VAL A 103 5.66 12.35 -2.56
C VAL A 103 4.56 13.35 -2.26
N PHE A 104 3.38 12.84 -1.92
CA PHE A 104 2.33 13.67 -1.34
C PHE A 104 2.47 13.75 0.18
N GLY A 105 2.38 14.97 0.71
CA GLY A 105 2.02 15.19 2.10
C GLY A 105 0.53 14.89 2.33
N THR A 106 0.16 14.60 3.58
CA THR A 106 -1.24 14.40 3.99
C THR A 106 -2.10 15.66 3.81
N ASP A 107 -1.47 16.83 3.67
CA ASP A 107 -2.10 18.11 3.36
C ASP A 107 -2.43 18.29 1.87
N GLY A 108 -2.00 17.33 1.01
CA GLY A 108 -2.17 17.38 -0.44
C GLY A 108 -1.05 18.10 -1.18
N THR A 109 -0.01 18.58 -0.48
CA THR A 109 1.16 19.17 -1.13
C THR A 109 1.99 18.08 -1.80
N LEU A 110 2.24 18.19 -3.09
CA LEU A 110 3.06 17.26 -3.86
C LEU A 110 4.49 17.78 -3.97
N TYR A 111 5.43 17.12 -3.29
CA TYR A 111 6.84 17.46 -3.30
C TYR A 111 7.59 16.64 -4.35
N ALA A 112 8.62 17.23 -4.93
CA ALA A 112 9.49 16.58 -5.90
C ALA A 112 10.96 17.02 -5.75
N ALA A 113 11.88 16.16 -6.18
CA ALA A 113 13.30 16.46 -6.27
C ALA A 113 13.91 15.82 -7.53
N GLY A 114 15.16 16.13 -7.83
CA GLY A 114 15.83 15.64 -9.03
C GLY A 114 17.34 15.46 -8.84
N PHE A 115 17.98 14.67 -9.71
CA PHE A 115 19.42 14.41 -9.63
C PHE A 115 20.28 15.57 -10.18
N ASP A 116 19.69 16.47 -10.99
CA ASP A 116 20.35 17.65 -11.57
C ASP A 116 20.10 18.95 -10.76
N SER A 117 19.53 18.84 -9.56
CA SER A 117 19.31 19.98 -8.66
C SER A 117 19.40 19.57 -7.21
N THR A 118 19.85 20.48 -6.36
CA THR A 118 19.77 20.30 -4.90
C THR A 118 18.55 20.98 -4.29
N SER A 119 17.63 21.48 -5.13
CA SER A 119 16.40 22.12 -4.64
C SER A 119 15.29 21.12 -4.40
N LEU A 120 14.46 21.37 -3.38
CA LEU A 120 13.14 20.78 -3.26
C LEU A 120 12.15 21.58 -4.11
N PHE A 121 11.17 20.90 -4.70
CA PHE A 121 10.12 21.50 -5.50
C PHE A 121 8.75 21.06 -5.01
N THR A 122 7.72 21.83 -5.37
CA THR A 122 6.32 21.37 -5.38
C THR A 122 5.82 21.27 -6.80
N ILE A 123 4.93 20.32 -7.10
CA ILE A 123 4.25 20.21 -8.39
C ILE A 123 2.76 20.48 -8.20
N ASN A 124 2.16 21.32 -9.05
CA ASN A 124 0.71 21.49 -9.07
C ASN A 124 0.05 20.29 -9.78
N PRO A 125 -0.77 19.46 -9.10
CA PRO A 125 -1.31 18.24 -9.71
C PRO A 125 -2.29 18.47 -10.86
N ALA A 126 -2.87 19.68 -10.97
CA ALA A 126 -3.83 20.00 -12.03
C ALA A 126 -3.14 20.47 -13.33
N THR A 127 -1.96 21.09 -13.23
CA THR A 127 -1.24 21.64 -14.40
C THR A 127 0.09 20.95 -14.67
N GLY A 128 0.59 20.15 -13.73
CA GLY A 128 1.91 19.55 -13.75
C GLY A 128 3.04 20.53 -13.47
N ALA A 129 2.80 21.84 -13.31
CA ALA A 129 3.87 22.83 -13.20
C ALA A 129 4.60 22.77 -11.86
N GLY A 130 5.93 22.66 -11.89
CA GLY A 130 6.81 22.70 -10.73
C GLY A 130 7.13 24.11 -10.24
N THR A 131 7.37 24.25 -8.94
CA THR A 131 7.85 25.48 -8.28
C THR A 131 8.97 25.12 -7.32
N SER A 132 10.14 25.76 -7.45
CA SER A 132 11.26 25.54 -6.54
C SER A 132 10.98 26.16 -5.16
N LEU A 133 11.21 25.39 -4.11
CA LEU A 133 11.16 25.85 -2.71
C LEU A 133 12.54 26.27 -2.18
N GLY A 134 13.61 25.78 -2.80
CA GLY A 134 14.99 26.11 -2.44
C GLY A 134 15.85 24.91 -2.09
N ASN A 135 17.11 25.18 -1.78
CA ASN A 135 18.17 24.18 -1.62
C ASN A 135 18.04 23.37 -0.32
N VAL A 136 18.09 22.03 -0.42
CA VAL A 136 18.12 21.07 0.71
C VAL A 136 19.50 20.47 0.96
N GLY A 137 20.50 20.84 0.16
CA GLY A 137 21.91 20.47 0.38
C GLY A 137 22.34 19.14 -0.26
N ALA A 138 21.45 18.43 -0.96
CA ALA A 138 21.77 17.22 -1.70
C ALA A 138 20.90 17.06 -2.94
N THR A 139 21.41 16.36 -3.96
CA THR A 139 20.64 15.93 -5.13
C THR A 139 19.84 14.66 -4.80
N SER A 140 18.75 14.44 -5.53
CA SER A 140 17.98 13.20 -5.41
C SER A 140 18.73 12.00 -5.99
N GLY A 141 18.65 10.88 -5.28
CA GLY A 141 19.05 9.57 -5.75
C GLY A 141 17.88 8.83 -6.40
N GLY A 142 16.65 9.01 -5.88
CA GLY A 142 15.47 8.48 -6.55
C GLY A 142 14.11 8.64 -5.85
N ASP A 143 14.03 9.03 -4.57
CA ASP A 143 12.70 9.15 -3.95
C ASP A 143 12.65 10.03 -2.69
N LEU A 144 11.46 10.55 -2.38
CA LEU A 144 11.09 11.30 -1.19
C LEU A 144 10.03 10.51 -0.39
N ALA A 145 10.09 10.55 0.94
CA ALA A 145 9.07 9.89 1.76
C ALA A 145 8.75 10.67 3.03
N PHE A 146 7.49 10.69 3.44
CA PHE A 146 7.13 11.10 4.78
C PHE A 146 7.18 9.91 5.74
N ASN A 147 7.88 10.04 6.87
CA ASN A 147 7.84 9.06 7.95
C ASN A 147 7.85 9.76 9.32
N GLY A 148 6.90 9.41 10.19
CA GLY A 148 6.80 10.00 11.53
C GLY A 148 6.72 11.53 11.53
N GLY A 149 6.10 12.13 10.51
CA GLY A 149 5.98 13.58 10.35
C GLY A 149 7.23 14.28 9.78
N ASN A 150 8.30 13.55 9.47
CA ASN A 150 9.49 14.10 8.82
C ASN A 150 9.47 13.77 7.33
N LEU A 151 9.98 14.68 6.50
CA LEU A 151 10.26 14.42 5.09
C LEU A 151 11.69 13.92 4.94
N PHE A 152 11.87 12.81 4.24
CA PHE A 152 13.16 12.23 3.93
C PHE A 152 13.39 12.17 2.43
N LEU A 153 14.67 12.23 2.03
CA LEU A 153 15.14 12.07 0.66
C LEU A 153 16.19 10.95 0.63
N ALA A 154 16.06 10.02 -0.31
CA ALA A 154 17.16 9.16 -0.72
C ALA A 154 18.08 9.97 -1.65
N THR A 155 19.28 10.31 -1.19
CA THR A 155 20.19 11.20 -1.95
C THR A 155 20.99 10.46 -3.02
N GLY A 156 21.52 11.21 -3.99
CA GLY A 156 22.42 10.67 -5.02
C GLY A 156 23.75 10.11 -4.48
N SER A 157 24.04 10.28 -3.18
CA SER A 157 25.18 9.67 -2.48
C SER A 157 24.79 8.45 -1.64
N SER A 158 23.59 7.89 -1.86
CA SER A 158 23.06 6.73 -1.11
C SER A 158 23.00 6.98 0.41
N GLN A 159 22.49 8.16 0.77
CA GLN A 159 22.25 8.56 2.15
C GLN A 159 20.78 8.93 2.36
N LEU A 160 20.30 8.72 3.58
CA LEU A 160 19.04 9.26 4.03
C LEU A 160 19.27 10.71 4.50
N LEU A 161 18.68 11.68 3.81
CA LEU A 161 18.62 13.08 4.23
C LEU A 161 17.27 13.34 4.87
N ARG A 162 17.26 14.00 6.03
CA ARG A 162 16.03 14.56 6.63
C ARG A 162 15.91 16.03 6.23
N ILE A 163 14.80 16.36 5.58
CA ILE A 163 14.52 17.71 5.08
C ILE A 163 13.78 18.51 6.17
N ASP A 164 14.30 19.70 6.48
CA ASP A 164 13.63 20.67 7.35
C ASP A 164 12.75 21.60 6.49
N LEU A 165 11.45 21.30 6.40
CA LEU A 165 10.50 22.10 5.62
C LEU A 165 10.31 23.52 6.18
N ALA A 166 10.64 23.79 7.44
CA ALA A 166 10.58 25.14 8.00
C ALA A 166 11.79 25.98 7.57
N ASN A 167 12.94 25.35 7.36
CA ASN A 167 14.13 25.98 6.82
C ASN A 167 15.01 24.96 6.08
N LEU A 168 14.90 24.93 4.74
CA LEU A 168 15.55 23.91 3.91
C LEU A 168 17.08 23.86 4.08
N ALA A 169 17.72 24.99 4.43
CA ALA A 169 19.15 25.05 4.68
C ALA A 169 19.59 24.28 5.95
N ASN A 170 18.66 23.94 6.83
CA ASN A 170 18.90 23.13 8.03
C ASN A 170 18.67 21.62 7.78
N SER A 171 18.43 21.20 6.53
CA SER A 171 18.33 19.77 6.19
C SER A 171 19.62 19.03 6.56
N THR A 172 19.49 17.83 7.10
CA THR A 172 20.61 17.10 7.73
C THR A 172 20.68 15.67 7.23
N ILE A 173 21.90 15.21 6.94
CA ILE A 173 22.15 13.80 6.64
C ILE A 173 21.95 13.00 7.92
N VAL A 174 21.08 11.98 7.86
CA VAL A 174 20.85 11.01 8.93
C VAL A 174 21.97 9.97 8.92
N GLY A 175 22.24 9.39 7.75
CA GLY A 175 23.31 8.43 7.56
C GLY A 175 23.21 7.68 6.23
N SER A 176 24.13 6.74 6.01
CA SER A 176 24.17 5.96 4.77
C SER A 176 23.16 4.81 4.82
N PHE A 177 22.55 4.51 3.67
CA PHE A 177 21.75 3.30 3.51
C PHE A 177 22.57 2.01 3.67
N GLY A 178 23.88 2.05 3.39
CA GLY A 178 24.72 0.85 3.33
C GLY A 178 24.50 0.00 2.07
N VAL A 179 23.62 0.45 1.17
CA VAL A 179 23.36 -0.09 -0.17
C VAL A 179 23.35 1.07 -1.17
N SER A 180 23.77 0.82 -2.41
CA SER A 180 23.76 1.83 -3.48
C SER A 180 22.40 1.86 -4.21
N ASP A 181 22.19 2.90 -5.02
CA ASP A 181 21.09 2.96 -5.99
C ASP A 181 19.70 2.76 -5.35
N VAL A 182 19.49 3.41 -4.21
CA VAL A 182 18.18 3.48 -3.55
C VAL A 182 17.31 4.43 -4.36
N PHE A 183 16.46 3.84 -5.20
CA PHE A 183 15.57 4.56 -6.11
C PHE A 183 14.14 4.64 -5.62
N GLY A 184 13.73 3.80 -4.67
CA GLY A 184 12.45 3.95 -4.00
C GLY A 184 12.61 4.23 -2.51
N LEU A 185 11.69 5.02 -1.96
CA LEU A 185 11.55 5.31 -0.54
C LEU A 185 10.07 5.60 -0.23
N ALA A 186 9.41 4.78 0.60
CA ALA A 186 8.01 5.02 0.94
C ALA A 186 7.64 4.44 2.31
N THR A 187 6.69 5.07 3.01
CA THR A 187 6.20 4.57 4.31
C THR A 187 4.99 3.66 4.13
N GLY A 188 5.11 2.42 4.59
CA GLY A 188 4.00 1.46 4.59
C GLY A 188 2.96 1.74 5.67
N ASP A 189 1.77 1.14 5.54
CA ASP A 189 0.66 1.29 6.49
C ASP A 189 0.98 0.82 7.93
N ASN A 190 2.09 0.11 8.11
CA ASN A 190 2.65 -0.28 9.40
C ASN A 190 3.56 0.79 10.03
N GLY A 191 3.73 1.95 9.39
CA GLY A 191 4.58 3.06 9.82
C GLY A 191 6.08 2.86 9.54
N VAL A 192 6.47 1.77 8.89
CA VAL A 192 7.88 1.49 8.56
C VAL A 192 8.25 2.18 7.26
N LEU A 193 9.42 2.83 7.25
CA LEU A 193 10.02 3.36 6.04
C LEU A 193 10.71 2.22 5.27
N TYR A 194 10.29 2.01 4.03
CA TYR A 194 10.86 1.03 3.13
C TYR A 194 11.70 1.72 2.06
N ALA A 195 12.87 1.17 1.76
CA ALA A 195 13.71 1.57 0.65
C ALA A 195 13.72 0.48 -0.41
N VAL A 196 13.92 0.87 -1.67
CA VAL A 196 14.06 -0.05 -2.78
C VAL A 196 15.35 0.24 -3.53
N ALA A 197 16.16 -0.80 -3.74
CA ALA A 197 17.33 -0.77 -4.60
C ALA A 197 17.30 -1.98 -5.55
N GLY A 198 17.29 -1.72 -6.87
CA GLY A 198 17.15 -2.78 -7.86
C GLY A 198 15.80 -3.49 -7.76
N THR A 199 15.83 -4.75 -7.30
CA THR A 199 14.66 -5.62 -7.11
C THR A 199 14.47 -6.02 -5.65
N GLN A 200 15.10 -5.29 -4.72
CA GLN A 200 15.12 -5.60 -3.31
C GLN A 200 14.44 -4.48 -2.50
N VAL A 201 13.53 -4.87 -1.61
CA VAL A 201 12.92 -4.03 -0.58
C VAL A 201 13.73 -4.15 0.70
N PHE A 202 14.00 -3.03 1.36
CA PHE A 202 14.69 -2.97 2.64
C PHE A 202 13.83 -2.20 3.65
N THR A 203 13.96 -2.52 4.93
CA THR A 203 13.51 -1.64 6.01
C THR A 203 14.58 -0.61 6.33
N VAL A 204 14.21 0.66 6.51
CA VAL A 204 15.13 1.76 6.82
C VAL A 204 14.99 2.19 8.28
N ASP A 205 16.12 2.27 8.98
CA ASP A 205 16.21 2.93 10.27
C ASP A 205 16.30 4.45 10.07
N THR A 206 15.27 5.20 10.47
CA THR A 206 15.21 6.67 10.31
C THR A 206 16.11 7.45 11.26
N THR A 207 16.79 6.77 12.19
CA THR A 207 17.77 7.37 13.11
C THR A 207 19.20 7.22 12.63
N THR A 208 19.51 6.14 11.90
CA THR A 208 20.86 5.84 11.40
C THR A 208 20.98 5.89 9.87
N GLY A 209 19.86 5.89 9.16
CA GLY A 209 19.79 5.78 7.71
C GLY A 209 19.96 4.37 7.16
N ALA A 210 20.29 3.37 7.99
CA ALA A 210 20.67 2.04 7.53
C ALA A 210 19.49 1.26 6.92
N ALA A 211 19.70 0.70 5.72
CA ALA A 211 18.80 -0.22 5.06
C ALA A 211 19.15 -1.67 5.45
N THR A 212 18.16 -2.46 5.87
CA THR A 212 18.34 -3.83 6.36
C THR A 212 17.22 -4.75 5.90
N ASN A 213 17.39 -6.06 6.11
CA ASN A 213 16.38 -7.09 5.85
C ASN A 213 15.86 -7.11 4.40
N PRO A 214 16.72 -7.37 3.39
CA PRO A 214 16.31 -7.39 2.01
C PRO A 214 15.26 -8.47 1.73
N VAL A 215 14.22 -8.11 0.99
CA VAL A 215 13.23 -9.02 0.39
C VAL A 215 13.25 -8.80 -1.12
N ASP A 216 13.41 -9.86 -1.89
CA ASP A 216 13.68 -9.79 -3.33
C ASP A 216 12.48 -10.27 -4.15
N TRP A 217 12.08 -9.50 -5.17
CA TRP A 217 11.02 -9.89 -6.10
C TRP A 217 11.51 -10.27 -7.51
N ALA A 218 12.81 -10.39 -7.71
CA ALA A 218 13.40 -10.69 -9.02
C ALA A 218 12.75 -11.90 -9.70
N ASN A 219 12.68 -11.86 -11.04
CA ASN A 219 12.14 -12.91 -11.91
C ASN A 219 10.62 -13.14 -11.81
N GLN A 220 9.86 -12.17 -11.30
CA GLN A 220 8.40 -12.24 -11.18
C GLN A 220 7.66 -11.25 -12.12
N GLY A 221 8.34 -10.82 -13.19
CA GLY A 221 7.77 -9.98 -14.25
C GLY A 221 8.02 -8.47 -14.08
N LEU A 222 8.17 -7.98 -12.84
CA LEU A 222 8.65 -6.61 -12.59
C LEU A 222 10.18 -6.53 -12.69
N GLY A 223 10.66 -5.46 -13.33
CA GLY A 223 12.08 -5.15 -13.47
C GLY A 223 12.67 -4.41 -12.26
N ILE A 224 13.80 -3.74 -12.52
CA ILE A 224 14.42 -2.82 -11.56
C ILE A 224 13.45 -1.67 -11.32
N ALA A 225 13.18 -1.36 -10.06
CA ALA A 225 12.34 -0.24 -9.68
C ALA A 225 13.03 1.10 -9.98
N PHE A 226 12.25 2.07 -10.46
CA PHE A 226 12.66 3.47 -10.54
C PHE A 226 11.99 4.34 -9.48
N GLY A 227 10.86 3.91 -8.93
CA GLY A 227 10.18 4.54 -7.79
C GLY A 227 9.22 3.58 -7.09
N GLN A 228 8.60 4.04 -6.01
CA GLN A 228 7.59 3.27 -5.28
C GLN A 228 6.62 4.16 -4.50
N SER A 229 5.44 3.65 -4.17
CA SER A 229 4.55 4.31 -3.21
C SER A 229 3.59 3.32 -2.54
N PHE A 230 3.14 3.65 -1.32
CA PHE A 230 2.03 2.94 -0.67
C PHE A 230 0.73 3.73 -0.81
N PHE A 231 -0.38 3.02 -0.95
CA PHE A 231 -1.70 3.63 -1.09
C PHE A 231 -2.02 4.57 0.08
N ALA A 232 -1.73 4.18 1.33
CA ALA A 232 -2.07 4.98 2.51
C ALA A 232 -0.97 5.95 2.96
N GLU A 233 0.16 6.04 2.23
CA GLU A 233 1.32 6.86 2.63
C GLU A 233 0.96 8.33 2.86
N ALA A 234 0.18 8.91 1.94
CA ALA A 234 -0.33 10.27 2.04
C ALA A 234 -1.66 10.38 2.83
N GLY A 235 -2.02 9.34 3.59
CA GLY A 235 -3.24 9.32 4.39
C GLY A 235 -4.51 8.95 3.63
N ALA A 236 -4.40 8.34 2.44
CA ALA A 236 -5.58 7.77 1.79
C ALA A 236 -6.20 6.72 2.70
N GLY A 237 -7.48 6.91 3.05
CA GLY A 237 -8.21 5.99 3.91
C GLY A 237 -8.29 4.59 3.28
N PRO A 238 -8.44 3.51 4.07
CA PRO A 238 -8.47 2.16 3.53
C PRO A 238 -9.48 2.07 2.40
N LYS A 239 -9.10 1.39 1.30
CA LYS A 239 -10.04 1.05 0.22
C LYS A 239 -11.30 0.50 0.90
N PRO A 240 -12.49 1.10 0.70
CA PRO A 240 -13.69 0.58 1.33
C PRO A 240 -13.80 -0.90 0.97
N PRO A 241 -14.09 -1.79 1.94
CA PRO A 241 -14.30 -3.20 1.62
C PRO A 241 -15.32 -3.27 0.49
N PRO A 242 -15.15 -4.17 -0.49
CA PRO A 242 -16.17 -4.36 -1.53
C PRO A 242 -17.51 -4.49 -0.81
N THR A 243 -18.45 -3.60 -1.14
CA THR A 243 -19.79 -3.67 -0.55
C THR A 243 -20.26 -5.10 -0.78
N PRO A 244 -20.74 -5.82 0.26
CA PRO A 244 -21.26 -7.15 0.07
C PRO A 244 -22.28 -7.07 -1.05
N VAL A 245 -21.98 -7.73 -2.18
CA VAL A 245 -22.97 -7.91 -3.24
C VAL A 245 -24.12 -8.62 -2.54
N PRO A 246 -25.33 -8.03 -2.45
CA PRO A 246 -26.47 -8.72 -1.86
C PRO A 246 -26.57 -10.05 -2.59
N GLU A 247 -26.47 -11.17 -1.86
CA GLU A 247 -26.71 -12.46 -2.48
C GLU A 247 -28.07 -12.37 -3.16
N PRO A 248 -28.18 -12.73 -4.45
CA PRO A 248 -29.47 -12.70 -5.12
C PRO A 248 -30.44 -13.52 -4.28
N ALA A 249 -31.67 -13.01 -4.11
CA ALA A 249 -32.73 -13.62 -3.31
C ALA A 249 -33.13 -15.05 -3.72
N THR A 250 -32.36 -15.71 -4.59
CA THR A 250 -32.46 -17.09 -5.03
C THR A 250 -32.42 -18.08 -3.85
N LEU A 251 -31.75 -17.77 -2.74
CA LEU A 251 -31.78 -18.60 -1.52
C LEU A 251 -33.16 -18.58 -0.81
N LEU A 252 -34.03 -17.61 -1.09
CA LEU A 252 -35.41 -17.58 -0.58
C LEU A 252 -36.38 -18.40 -1.44
N LEU A 253 -36.02 -18.71 -2.70
CA LEU A 253 -36.88 -19.45 -3.63
C LEU A 253 -36.77 -20.98 -3.47
N LEU A 254 -35.69 -21.49 -2.87
CA LEU A 254 -35.58 -22.92 -2.55
C LEU A 254 -36.37 -23.34 -1.29
N GLY A 255 -36.79 -22.40 -0.45
CA GLY A 255 -37.52 -22.68 0.80
C GLY A 255 -39.06 -22.71 0.66
N THR A 256 -39.62 -22.10 -0.38
CA THR A 256 -41.09 -21.93 -0.51
C THR A 256 -41.76 -23.01 -1.37
N THR A 257 -41.00 -23.86 -2.06
CA THR A 257 -41.58 -24.96 -2.89
C THR A 257 -41.85 -26.25 -2.11
N LEU A 258 -41.37 -26.41 -0.87
CA LEU A 258 -41.61 -27.63 -0.06
C LEU A 258 -42.80 -27.58 0.92
N SER A 259 -43.51 -26.45 1.04
CA SER A 259 -44.61 -26.32 2.03
C SER A 259 -46.02 -26.38 1.43
N GLY A 260 -46.16 -26.59 0.12
CA GLY A 260 -47.42 -26.36 -0.62
C GLY A 260 -48.27 -27.58 -0.99
N MET A 261 -47.99 -28.80 -0.50
CA MET A 261 -48.81 -29.99 -0.81
C MET A 261 -49.37 -30.65 0.44
N GLY A 262 -50.48 -30.11 0.95
CA GLY A 262 -51.36 -30.80 1.91
C GLY A 262 -52.47 -31.58 1.17
N PRO A 263 -52.80 -32.82 1.57
CA PRO A 263 -53.75 -33.66 0.83
C PRO A 263 -55.21 -33.20 0.98
N ALA A 264 -55.91 -33.24 -0.15
CA ALA A 264 -57.32 -32.91 -0.30
C ALA A 264 -58.25 -33.81 0.54
N ALA A 265 -59.31 -33.19 1.05
CA ALA A 265 -60.32 -33.77 1.91
C ALA A 265 -61.13 -34.91 1.25
N TRP A 266 -61.39 -35.97 2.01
CA TRP A 266 -62.45 -36.93 1.70
C TRP A 266 -63.51 -36.92 2.81
N ARG A 267 -64.63 -36.22 2.54
CA ARG A 267 -65.84 -36.24 3.38
C ARG A 267 -66.59 -37.56 3.16
N ARG A 268 -66.70 -38.40 4.20
CA ARG A 268 -67.70 -39.49 4.23
C ARG A 268 -68.99 -39.01 4.92
N ARG A 269 -70.12 -39.24 4.25
CA ARG A 269 -71.49 -38.96 4.69
C ARG A 269 -71.92 -39.93 5.81
N ARG A 270 -72.70 -39.46 6.79
CA ARG A 270 -73.39 -40.30 7.79
C ARG A 270 -74.71 -40.83 7.20
N PRO A 271 -75.09 -42.10 7.40
CA PRO A 271 -76.46 -42.58 7.20
C PRO A 271 -77.30 -42.31 8.46
N GLY A 272 -78.56 -41.94 8.26
CA GLY A 272 -79.56 -41.82 9.32
C GLY A 272 -80.00 -43.19 9.85
N SER A 273 -80.44 -43.20 11.11
CA SER A 273 -81.15 -44.31 11.75
C SER A 273 -82.64 -43.99 11.74
N ALA A 274 -83.43 -44.87 11.13
CA ALA A 274 -84.85 -45.03 11.39
C ALA A 274 -85.01 -46.11 12.46
N ASP A 275 -85.74 -45.74 13.53
CA ASP A 275 -86.74 -46.49 14.32
C ASP A 275 -86.78 -45.96 15.76
#